data_AF-A0A821BVM3-F1
#
_entry.id   AF-A0A821BVM3-F1
#
_cell.length_a   1.000
_cell.length_b   1.000
_cell.length_c   1.000
_cell.angle_alpha   90.00
_cell.angle_beta   90.00
_cell.angle_gamma   90.00
#
_symmetry.space_group_name_H-M   'P 1'
#
loop_
_entity.id
_entity.type
_entity.pdbx_description
1 polymer ?
#
loop_
_entity_poly.entity_id
_entity_poly.type
_entity_poly.pdbx_seq_one_letter_code
_entity_poly.pdbx_strand_id
1 'polypeptide(L)'
;MTLRHRLSPYGKPNFPLVQKQENVISLLYRIEDMECHEHGGYLAYWIANTSELLYFIKQDRDISKISHDIQDRLAECLISFTNPQDDVEHDMFIAFEENNSTTVKLSDLRWITLDMNSNNYYQATLGDILATLSSIMDLLRKYRVNATLTIQVFSQIFHYINTWLFNRIVCYPKLKLCSYFWGEKSLLRLKSISDWAQRQGLELASDCHLTKVNQICLLLQSPKRDVHDVQQLISNNTFKLNSI
;
A
#
# COMPACT_ATOMS: atom_id res chain seq x y z
N MET A 1 17.88 -12.81 -19.56
CA MET A 1 18.66 -13.60 -20.55
C MET A 1 18.85 -12.84 -21.88
N THR A 2 17.79 -12.27 -22.47
CA THR A 2 17.84 -11.55 -23.76
C THR A 2 18.71 -10.29 -23.75
N LEU A 3 18.68 -9.48 -22.68
CA LEU A 3 19.49 -8.25 -22.56
C LEU A 3 21.00 -8.57 -22.59
N ARG A 4 21.44 -9.56 -21.79
CA ARG A 4 22.83 -10.05 -21.81
C ARG A 4 23.24 -10.63 -23.16
N HIS A 5 22.36 -11.38 -23.81
CA HIS A 5 22.66 -11.92 -25.13
C HIS A 5 22.88 -10.79 -26.15
N ARG A 6 22.09 -9.71 -26.10
CA ARG A 6 22.26 -8.55 -27.00
C ARG A 6 23.53 -7.74 -26.73
N LEU A 7 23.98 -7.65 -25.48
CA LEU A 7 25.26 -7.02 -25.11
C LEU A 7 26.46 -7.92 -25.39
N SER A 8 26.27 -9.24 -25.41
CA SER A 8 27.32 -10.23 -25.61
C SER A 8 28.03 -10.04 -26.97
N PRO A 9 29.33 -10.37 -27.06
CA PRO A 9 30.04 -10.46 -28.33
C PRO A 9 29.30 -11.34 -29.35
N TYR A 10 28.63 -12.39 -28.89
CA TYR A 10 27.99 -13.41 -29.71
C TYR A 10 26.58 -13.06 -30.22
N GLY A 11 25.85 -12.15 -29.57
CA GLY A 11 24.45 -11.89 -29.96
C GLY A 11 24.28 -10.99 -31.19
N LYS A 12 25.28 -10.15 -31.48
CA LYS A 12 25.39 -9.36 -32.71
C LYS A 12 26.87 -9.06 -33.00
N PRO A 13 27.65 -10.01 -33.54
CA PRO A 13 29.10 -9.87 -33.67
C PRO A 13 29.55 -8.68 -34.53
N ASN A 14 28.71 -8.22 -35.45
CA ASN A 14 29.01 -7.13 -36.39
C ASN A 14 28.73 -5.72 -35.83
N PHE A 15 28.19 -5.58 -34.62
CA PHE A 15 27.84 -4.29 -34.05
C PHE A 15 28.92 -3.79 -33.06
N PRO A 16 29.31 -2.50 -33.12
CA PRO A 16 30.14 -1.88 -32.09
C PRO A 16 29.45 -1.97 -30.72
N LEU A 17 30.26 -2.05 -29.64
CA LEU A 17 29.75 -2.15 -28.27
C LEU A 17 28.78 -1.01 -27.90
N VAL A 18 29.11 0.23 -28.31
CA VAL A 18 28.28 1.42 -28.09
C VAL A 18 26.88 1.25 -28.70
N GLN A 19 26.81 0.76 -29.94
CA GLN A 19 25.53 0.56 -30.61
C GLN A 19 24.74 -0.62 -30.05
N LYS A 20 25.41 -1.62 -29.45
CA LYS A 20 24.74 -2.67 -28.66
C LYS A 20 24.13 -2.09 -27.38
N GLN A 21 24.84 -1.19 -26.69
CA GLN A 21 24.37 -0.53 -25.48
C GLN A 21 23.14 0.34 -25.76
N GLU A 22 23.15 1.16 -26.82
CA GLU A 22 22.00 1.98 -27.24
C GLU A 22 20.75 1.13 -27.53
N ASN A 23 20.92 0.00 -28.22
CA ASN A 23 19.82 -0.93 -28.50
C ASN A 23 19.23 -1.57 -27.24
N VAL A 24 20.06 -1.79 -26.21
CA VAL A 24 19.60 -2.29 -24.91
C VAL A 24 18.85 -1.20 -24.15
N ILE A 25 19.37 0.03 -24.14
CA ILE A 25 18.73 1.19 -23.51
C ILE A 25 17.36 1.46 -24.15
N SER A 26 17.27 1.49 -25.49
CA SER A 26 16.00 1.68 -26.20
C SER A 26 14.97 0.59 -25.89
N LEU A 27 15.40 -0.66 -25.75
CA LEU A 27 14.51 -1.75 -25.35
C LEU A 27 14.02 -1.59 -23.90
N LEU A 28 14.88 -1.13 -23.01
CA LEU A 28 14.52 -0.89 -21.61
C LEU A 28 13.49 0.25 -21.47
N TYR A 29 13.65 1.36 -22.20
CA TYR A 29 12.63 2.42 -22.22
C TYR A 29 11.29 1.92 -22.74
N ARG A 30 11.28 1.04 -23.75
CA ARG A 30 10.01 0.45 -24.25
C ARG A 30 9.34 -0.47 -23.23
N ILE A 31 10.12 -1.13 -22.38
CA ILE A 31 9.56 -2.00 -21.32
C ILE A 31 9.00 -1.12 -20.21
N GLU A 32 9.76 -0.12 -19.78
CA GLU A 32 9.31 0.84 -18.75
C GLU A 32 8.02 1.58 -19.16
N ASP A 33 7.91 2.03 -20.41
CA ASP A 33 6.70 2.67 -20.94
C ASP A 33 5.46 1.75 -20.88
N MET A 34 5.63 0.44 -21.15
CA MET A 34 4.54 -0.53 -21.01
C MET A 34 4.18 -0.80 -19.55
N GLU A 35 5.17 -0.91 -18.67
CA GLU A 35 4.96 -1.24 -17.25
C GLU A 35 4.32 -0.08 -16.47
N CYS A 36 4.64 1.17 -16.82
CA CYS A 36 4.28 2.35 -16.04
C CYS A 36 3.04 3.10 -16.54
N HIS A 37 2.38 2.65 -17.62
CA HIS A 37 1.21 3.34 -18.16
C HIS A 37 -0.09 2.51 -18.23
N GLU A 38 -0.05 1.18 -18.12
CA GLU A 38 -1.26 0.33 -18.07
C GLU A 38 -1.75 0.06 -16.62
N HIS A 39 -2.55 1.00 -16.09
CA HIS A 39 -3.11 0.93 -14.74
C HIS A 39 -4.52 0.33 -14.72
N GLY A 40 -4.61 -1.00 -14.62
CA GLY A 40 -5.89 -1.67 -14.35
C GLY A 40 -5.73 -3.18 -14.17
N GLY A 41 -6.21 -3.72 -13.04
CA GLY A 41 -6.32 -5.17 -12.75
C GLY A 41 -5.01 -5.96 -12.57
N TYR A 42 -3.87 -5.46 -13.04
CA TYR A 42 -2.59 -6.19 -13.11
C TYR A 42 -1.46 -5.58 -12.26
N LEU A 43 -1.76 -4.70 -11.31
CA LEU A 43 -0.70 -3.99 -10.56
C LEU A 43 0.22 -4.92 -9.76
N ALA A 44 -0.29 -5.99 -9.15
CA ALA A 44 0.59 -6.95 -8.48
C ALA A 44 1.55 -7.64 -9.45
N TYR A 45 1.12 -7.85 -10.71
CA TYR A 45 1.96 -8.34 -11.78
C TYR A 45 3.00 -7.29 -12.21
N TRP A 46 2.59 -6.03 -12.39
CA TRP A 46 3.52 -4.95 -12.72
C TRP A 46 4.53 -4.69 -11.59
N ILE A 47 4.10 -4.59 -10.33
CA ILE A 47 4.98 -4.50 -9.16
C ILE A 47 6.00 -5.65 -9.16
N ALA A 48 5.57 -6.89 -9.41
CA ALA A 48 6.47 -8.04 -9.47
C ALA A 48 7.52 -7.90 -10.57
N ASN A 49 7.08 -7.65 -11.81
CA ASN A 49 7.99 -7.62 -12.95
C ASN A 49 8.89 -6.40 -12.94
N THR A 50 8.35 -5.21 -12.67
CA THR A 50 9.10 -3.96 -12.57
C THR A 50 10.17 -4.05 -11.49
N SER A 51 9.83 -4.63 -10.33
CA SER A 51 10.81 -4.80 -9.27
C SER A 51 11.88 -5.84 -9.56
N GLU A 52 11.52 -6.97 -10.16
CA GLU A 52 12.50 -7.99 -10.56
C GLU A 52 13.41 -7.49 -11.68
N LEU A 53 12.86 -6.73 -12.65
CA LEU A 53 13.60 -6.08 -13.71
C LEU A 53 14.58 -5.05 -13.15
N LEU A 54 14.12 -4.18 -12.24
CA LEU A 54 14.97 -3.18 -11.59
C LEU A 54 16.09 -3.85 -10.80
N TYR A 55 15.78 -4.91 -10.05
CA TYR A 55 16.78 -5.69 -9.33
C TYR A 55 17.81 -6.33 -10.27
N PHE A 56 17.36 -6.96 -11.35
CA PHE A 56 18.22 -7.56 -12.36
C PHE A 56 19.17 -6.53 -13.00
N ILE A 57 18.64 -5.35 -13.36
CA ILE A 57 19.42 -4.26 -13.94
C ILE A 57 20.49 -3.78 -12.95
N LYS A 58 20.12 -3.55 -11.69
CA LYS A 58 21.04 -3.08 -10.63
C LYS A 58 22.14 -4.09 -10.31
N GLN A 59 21.85 -5.39 -10.39
CA GLN A 59 22.82 -6.44 -10.09
C GLN A 59 23.81 -6.69 -11.26
N ASP A 60 23.47 -6.28 -12.48
CA ASP A 60 24.32 -6.48 -13.65
C ASP A 60 25.36 -5.36 -13.83
N ARG A 61 26.65 -5.72 -13.83
CA ARG A 61 27.78 -4.78 -13.87
C ARG A 61 27.79 -3.86 -15.10
N ASP A 62 27.37 -4.38 -16.24
CA ASP A 62 27.50 -3.66 -17.52
C ASP A 62 26.21 -2.91 -17.84
N ILE A 63 25.05 -3.51 -17.56
CA ILE A 63 23.74 -2.87 -17.78
C ILE A 63 23.51 -1.76 -16.74
N SER A 64 23.87 -1.97 -15.46
CA SER A 64 23.64 -0.98 -14.40
C SER A 64 24.27 0.39 -14.71
N LYS A 65 25.50 0.40 -15.24
CA LYS A 65 26.24 1.64 -15.56
C LYS A 65 25.65 2.47 -16.69
N ILE A 66 24.90 1.83 -17.58
CA ILE A 66 24.37 2.47 -18.79
C ILE A 66 22.87 2.80 -18.68
N SER A 67 22.23 2.46 -17.57
CA SER A 67 20.77 2.52 -17.42
C SER A 67 20.31 3.25 -16.16
N HIS A 68 21.10 4.18 -15.63
CA HIS A 68 20.78 4.93 -14.41
C HIS A 68 19.41 5.63 -14.48
N ASP A 69 19.13 6.35 -15.57
CA ASP A 69 17.86 7.04 -15.78
C ASP A 69 16.64 6.09 -15.75
N ILE A 70 16.75 4.95 -16.41
CA ILE A 70 15.69 3.93 -16.40
C ILE A 70 15.50 3.32 -15.00
N GLN A 71 16.59 3.11 -14.26
CA GLN A 71 16.51 2.60 -12.89
C GLN A 71 15.75 3.55 -11.97
N ASP A 72 15.96 4.86 -12.14
CA ASP A 72 15.28 5.88 -11.35
C ASP A 72 13.79 5.93 -11.72
N ARG A 73 13.44 5.93 -13.01
CA ARG A 73 12.04 5.88 -13.47
C ARG A 73 11.28 4.65 -13.01
N LEU A 74 11.90 3.46 -13.12
CA LEU A 74 11.30 2.21 -12.62
C LEU A 74 11.10 2.26 -11.09
N ALA A 75 12.01 2.91 -10.35
CA ALA A 75 11.87 3.08 -8.91
C ALA A 75 10.75 4.05 -8.54
N GLU A 76 10.62 5.17 -9.26
CA GLU A 76 9.52 6.13 -9.10
C GLU A 76 8.16 5.49 -9.39
N CYS A 77 8.09 4.67 -10.43
CA CYS A 77 6.92 3.91 -10.82
C CYS A 77 6.50 2.88 -9.74
N LEU A 78 7.47 2.19 -9.12
CA LEU A 78 7.19 1.34 -7.95
C LEU A 78 6.66 2.14 -6.76
N ILE A 79 7.20 3.35 -6.51
CA ILE A 79 6.71 4.21 -5.44
C ILE A 79 5.28 4.66 -5.72
N SER A 80 4.97 5.09 -6.94
CA SER A 80 3.62 5.53 -7.31
C SER A 80 2.59 4.40 -7.18
N PHE A 81 2.93 3.16 -7.55
CA PHE A 81 2.07 2.00 -7.35
C PHE A 81 1.73 1.72 -5.87
N THR A 82 2.60 2.14 -4.95
CA THR A 82 2.42 1.93 -3.51
C THR A 82 1.79 3.11 -2.78
N ASN A 83 1.60 4.26 -3.44
CA ASN A 83 0.99 5.44 -2.85
C ASN A 83 -0.49 5.51 -3.21
N PRO A 84 -1.42 5.20 -2.29
CA PRO A 84 -2.84 5.43 -2.54
C PRO A 84 -3.11 6.95 -2.63
N GLN A 85 -3.30 7.46 -3.85
CA GLN A 85 -3.70 8.85 -4.06
C GLN A 85 -5.20 9.05 -3.76
N ASP A 86 -5.47 10.11 -2.99
CA ASP A 86 -6.66 10.97 -2.78
C ASP A 86 -8.12 10.43 -2.78
N ASP A 87 -8.45 9.30 -3.41
CA ASP A 87 -9.85 8.88 -3.64
C ASP A 87 -10.33 7.69 -2.77
N VAL A 88 -9.43 7.08 -1.99
CA VAL A 88 -9.77 5.97 -1.07
C VAL A 88 -10.56 6.46 0.16
N GLU A 89 -10.76 7.78 0.29
CA GLU A 89 -11.38 8.37 1.48
C GLU A 89 -12.87 8.02 1.66
N HIS A 90 -13.56 7.67 0.57
CA HIS A 90 -15.00 7.42 0.55
C HIS A 90 -15.37 5.98 0.92
N ASP A 91 -14.64 4.98 0.44
CA ASP A 91 -15.01 3.57 0.61
C ASP A 91 -14.69 3.03 2.02
N MET A 92 -13.59 3.50 2.63
CA MET A 92 -13.23 3.09 3.99
C MET A 92 -14.16 3.70 5.04
N PHE A 93 -14.83 4.82 4.71
CA PHE A 93 -15.84 5.47 5.57
C PHE A 93 -16.99 4.52 5.86
N ILE A 94 -17.45 3.84 4.81
CA ILE A 94 -18.62 2.98 4.88
C ILE A 94 -18.30 1.65 5.60
N ALA A 95 -17.10 1.09 5.41
CA ALA A 95 -16.62 -0.10 6.12
C ALA A 95 -16.52 0.03 7.64
N PHE A 96 -16.30 1.25 8.13
CA PHE A 96 -16.31 1.53 9.55
C PHE A 96 -17.71 1.87 10.10
N GLU A 97 -18.77 2.07 9.31
CA GLU A 97 -20.07 2.42 9.90
C GLU A 97 -20.92 1.22 10.36
N GLU A 98 -21.21 0.19 9.56
CA GLU A 98 -22.27 -0.77 9.96
C GLU A 98 -21.95 -2.26 9.80
N ASN A 99 -22.33 -3.00 10.84
CA ASN A 99 -22.61 -4.43 10.83
C ASN A 99 -24.11 -4.58 10.56
N ASN A 100 -24.47 -5.35 9.54
CA ASN A 100 -25.50 -6.39 9.54
C ASN A 100 -26.03 -6.54 8.12
N SER A 101 -26.00 -7.77 7.60
CA SER A 101 -26.60 -8.23 6.33
C SER A 101 -25.66 -8.24 5.12
N THR A 102 -24.93 -9.35 5.03
CA THR A 102 -24.78 -10.22 3.85
C THR A 102 -24.73 -9.65 2.42
N THR A 103 -23.74 -10.22 1.70
CA THR A 103 -23.70 -10.60 0.27
C THR A 103 -23.60 -9.48 -0.76
N VAL A 104 -22.43 -9.32 -1.40
CA VAL A 104 -22.27 -9.12 -2.86
C VAL A 104 -20.84 -9.53 -3.28
N LYS A 105 -20.72 -9.99 -4.54
CA LYS A 105 -19.52 -10.54 -5.19
C LYS A 105 -18.42 -9.51 -5.46
N LEU A 106 -17.21 -10.01 -5.21
CA LEU A 106 -15.86 -9.53 -5.43
C LEU A 106 -15.50 -9.27 -6.92
N SER A 107 -16.24 -8.43 -7.67
CA SER A 107 -15.89 -8.22 -9.09
C SER A 107 -14.87 -7.13 -9.37
N ASP A 108 -14.70 -6.10 -8.54
CA ASP A 108 -13.88 -4.95 -8.93
C ASP A 108 -12.95 -4.52 -7.79
N LEU A 109 -11.73 -5.07 -7.81
CA LEU A 109 -10.56 -4.68 -7.00
C LEU A 109 -10.14 -3.22 -7.32
N ARG A 110 -10.99 -2.24 -6.99
CA ARG A 110 -10.78 -0.81 -7.25
C ARG A 110 -9.93 -0.13 -6.18
N TRP A 111 -8.74 -0.66 -5.90
CA TRP A 111 -7.72 0.16 -5.27
C TRP A 111 -6.86 0.92 -6.29
N ILE A 112 -7.12 0.75 -7.60
CA ILE A 112 -6.25 1.27 -8.68
C ILE A 112 -7.00 1.72 -9.95
N THR A 113 -8.32 1.61 -10.01
CA THR A 113 -9.07 2.27 -11.08
C THR A 113 -10.43 2.64 -10.56
N LEU A 114 -10.63 3.94 -10.30
CA LEU A 114 -11.94 4.51 -10.09
C LEU A 114 -12.68 4.44 -11.42
N ASP A 115 -13.47 3.40 -11.62
CA ASP A 115 -14.44 3.41 -12.70
C ASP A 115 -15.65 4.26 -12.23
N MET A 116 -15.60 5.55 -12.60
CA MET A 116 -16.49 6.64 -12.20
C MET A 116 -17.97 6.49 -12.63
N ASN A 117 -18.51 5.28 -12.81
CA ASN A 117 -19.82 5.08 -13.42
C ASN A 117 -20.75 4.06 -12.76
N SER A 118 -20.47 3.61 -11.55
CA SER A 118 -21.38 2.72 -10.81
C SER A 118 -22.28 3.53 -9.88
N ASN A 119 -23.53 3.79 -10.32
CA ASN A 119 -24.62 4.35 -9.50
C ASN A 119 -25.08 3.43 -8.33
N ASN A 120 -24.29 2.41 -7.98
CA ASN A 120 -24.55 1.57 -6.82
C ASN A 120 -23.62 2.01 -5.69
N TYR A 121 -24.20 2.67 -4.69
CA TYR A 121 -23.58 2.92 -3.40
C TYR A 121 -23.34 1.57 -2.70
N TYR A 122 -22.25 0.89 -3.05
CA TYR A 122 -21.83 -0.33 -2.39
C TYR A 122 -21.26 0.00 -1.02
N GLN A 123 -21.79 -0.64 0.02
CA GLN A 123 -21.37 -0.46 1.39
C GLN A 123 -20.33 -1.52 1.76
N ALA A 124 -19.06 -1.17 1.71
CA ALA A 124 -17.96 -2.02 2.15
C ALA A 124 -18.10 -2.34 3.65
N THR A 125 -17.57 -3.48 4.11
CA THR A 125 -17.54 -3.92 5.52
C THR A 125 -16.11 -4.21 5.99
N LEU A 126 -15.89 -4.41 7.30
CA LEU A 126 -14.58 -4.90 7.80
C LEU A 126 -14.19 -6.24 7.17
N GLY A 127 -15.17 -7.13 6.94
CA GLY A 127 -14.93 -8.40 6.26
C GLY A 127 -14.39 -8.19 4.85
N ASP A 128 -14.93 -7.20 4.13
CA ASP A 128 -14.49 -6.85 2.78
C ASP A 128 -13.09 -6.24 2.78
N ILE A 129 -12.74 -5.43 3.79
CA ILE A 129 -11.36 -4.94 3.99
C ILE A 129 -10.42 -6.14 4.17
N LEU A 130 -10.72 -7.06 5.10
CA LEU A 130 -9.85 -8.21 5.37
C LEU A 130 -9.75 -9.16 4.17
N ALA A 131 -10.84 -9.37 3.44
CA ALA A 131 -10.86 -10.14 2.20
C ALA A 131 -10.01 -9.47 1.13
N THR A 132 -10.06 -8.14 1.02
CA THR A 132 -9.24 -7.35 0.09
C THR A 132 -7.77 -7.46 0.45
N LEU A 133 -7.39 -7.25 1.72
CA LEU A 133 -6.01 -7.41 2.19
C LEU A 133 -5.48 -8.83 1.89
N SER A 134 -6.31 -9.86 2.11
CA SER A 134 -5.98 -11.25 1.78
C SER A 134 -5.79 -11.45 0.28
N SER A 135 -6.69 -10.91 -0.54
CA SER A 135 -6.58 -10.99 -2.00
C SER A 135 -5.33 -10.28 -2.51
N ILE A 136 -4.96 -9.13 -1.94
CA ILE A 136 -3.72 -8.43 -2.27
C ILE A 136 -2.52 -9.31 -1.93
N MET A 137 -2.48 -9.87 -0.72
CA MET A 137 -1.41 -10.78 -0.30
C MET A 137 -1.30 -11.99 -1.24
N ASP A 138 -2.41 -12.60 -1.63
CA ASP A 138 -2.45 -13.74 -2.53
C ASP A 138 -1.93 -13.38 -3.93
N LEU A 139 -2.28 -12.20 -4.44
CA LEU A 139 -1.75 -11.70 -5.72
C LEU A 139 -0.24 -11.45 -5.65
N LEU A 140 0.24 -10.79 -4.59
CA LEU A 140 1.67 -10.53 -4.39
C LEU A 140 2.46 -11.85 -4.30
N ARG A 141 1.92 -12.86 -3.60
CA ARG A 141 2.51 -14.20 -3.53
C ARG A 141 2.46 -14.94 -4.88
N LYS A 142 1.33 -14.86 -5.58
CA LYS A 142 1.12 -15.49 -6.90
C LYS A 142 2.15 -14.98 -7.90
N TYR A 143 2.41 -13.67 -7.90
CA TYR A 143 3.41 -13.06 -8.77
C TYR A 143 4.81 -13.02 -8.16
N ARG A 144 5.04 -13.68 -7.02
CA ARG A 144 6.35 -13.81 -6.36
C ARG A 144 7.02 -12.45 -6.07
N VAL A 145 6.22 -11.44 -5.75
CA VAL A 145 6.72 -10.14 -5.32
C VAL A 145 7.66 -10.34 -4.13
N ASN A 146 8.81 -9.67 -4.16
CA ASN A 146 9.81 -9.74 -3.10
C ASN A 146 9.18 -9.42 -1.73
N ALA A 147 9.58 -10.14 -0.67
CA ALA A 147 9.08 -9.93 0.68
C ALA A 147 9.25 -8.48 1.17
N THR A 148 10.36 -7.82 0.84
CA THR A 148 10.60 -6.40 1.17
C THR A 148 9.56 -5.49 0.53
N LEU A 149 9.24 -5.72 -0.76
CA LEU A 149 8.24 -4.92 -1.47
C LEU A 149 6.83 -5.23 -0.98
N THR A 150 6.56 -6.49 -0.65
CA THR A 150 5.31 -6.89 0.01
C THR A 150 5.13 -6.13 1.32
N ILE A 151 6.18 -6.09 2.16
CA ILE A 151 6.16 -5.31 3.41
C ILE A 151 5.94 -3.82 3.11
N GLN A 152 6.59 -3.25 2.11
CA GLN A 152 6.42 -1.85 1.74
C GLN A 152 4.99 -1.53 1.28
N VAL A 153 4.40 -2.35 0.41
CA VAL A 153 2.99 -2.22 -0.02
C VAL A 153 2.07 -2.22 1.19
N PHE A 154 2.19 -3.21 2.08
CA PHE A 154 1.35 -3.28 3.27
C PHE A 154 1.64 -2.18 4.29
N SER A 155 2.88 -1.73 4.42
CA SER A 155 3.24 -0.54 5.22
C SER A 155 2.49 0.70 4.74
N GLN A 156 2.40 0.91 3.43
CA GLN A 156 1.63 2.03 2.87
C GLN A 156 0.13 1.87 3.10
N ILE A 157 -0.41 0.66 2.94
CA ILE A 157 -1.82 0.38 3.23
C ILE A 157 -2.15 0.66 4.71
N PHE A 158 -1.31 0.19 5.64
CA PHE A 158 -1.50 0.46 7.06
C PHE A 158 -1.34 1.95 7.39
N HIS A 159 -0.37 2.62 6.79
CA HIS A 159 -0.20 4.06 6.95
C HIS A 159 -1.42 4.84 6.45
N TYR A 160 -1.98 4.42 5.31
CA TYR A 160 -3.19 4.99 4.74
C TYR A 160 -4.38 4.79 5.69
N ILE A 161 -4.62 3.56 6.17
CA ILE A 161 -5.66 3.27 7.19
C ILE A 161 -5.51 4.20 8.40
N ASN A 162 -4.29 4.32 8.91
CA ASN A 162 -3.98 5.16 10.06
C ASN A 162 -4.33 6.63 9.80
N THR A 163 -3.81 7.22 8.73
CA THR A 163 -3.98 8.65 8.43
C THR A 163 -5.43 8.97 8.09
N TRP A 164 -6.08 8.12 7.29
CA TRP A 164 -7.48 8.27 6.94
C TRP A 164 -8.39 8.24 8.17
N LEU A 165 -8.28 7.22 9.02
CA LEU A 165 -9.17 7.08 10.18
C LEU A 165 -8.86 8.15 11.24
N PHE A 166 -7.60 8.52 11.43
CA PHE A 166 -7.20 9.64 12.27
C PHE A 166 -7.87 10.95 11.80
N ASN A 167 -7.74 11.28 10.52
CA ASN A 167 -8.30 12.51 9.95
C ASN A 167 -9.83 12.50 10.07
N ARG A 168 -10.49 11.36 9.86
CA ARG A 168 -11.94 11.22 10.04
C ARG A 168 -12.39 11.50 11.46
N ILE A 169 -11.69 10.95 12.45
CA ILE A 169 -12.02 11.16 13.87
C ILE A 169 -11.82 12.64 14.24
N VAL A 170 -10.68 13.23 13.87
CA VAL A 170 -10.27 14.56 14.36
C VAL A 170 -10.89 15.71 13.55
N CYS A 171 -10.89 15.60 12.21
CA CYS A 171 -11.19 16.73 11.33
C CYS A 171 -12.67 16.85 10.92
N TYR A 172 -13.53 15.87 11.26
CA TYR A 172 -14.94 15.86 10.85
C TYR A 172 -15.90 15.77 12.06
N PRO A 173 -16.03 16.83 12.87
CA PRO A 173 -16.82 16.82 14.10
C PRO A 173 -18.32 16.54 13.86
N LYS A 174 -18.84 16.82 12.66
CA LYS A 174 -20.23 16.52 12.27
C LYS A 174 -20.57 15.03 12.37
N LEU A 175 -19.58 14.16 12.22
CA LEU A 175 -19.74 12.70 12.28
C LEU A 175 -19.82 12.17 13.73
N LYS A 176 -19.52 13.00 14.74
CA LYS A 176 -19.56 12.64 16.16
C LYS A 176 -18.76 11.37 16.51
N LEU A 177 -17.66 11.13 15.79
CA LEU A 177 -16.77 9.97 15.97
C LEU A 177 -15.87 10.05 17.22
N CYS A 178 -15.70 11.24 17.79
CA CYS A 178 -14.99 11.44 19.06
C CYS A 178 -15.85 11.01 20.27
N SER A 179 -16.20 9.74 20.35
CA SER A 179 -16.98 9.16 21.46
C SER A 179 -16.35 7.86 21.97
N TYR A 180 -16.66 7.49 23.21
CA TYR A 180 -16.22 6.22 23.79
C TYR A 180 -16.61 5.02 22.91
N PHE A 181 -17.87 4.99 22.46
CA PHE A 181 -18.41 3.94 21.60
C PHE A 181 -17.60 3.77 20.31
N TRP A 182 -17.28 4.88 19.63
CA TRP A 182 -16.50 4.85 18.40
C TRP A 182 -15.03 4.52 18.64
N GLY A 183 -14.46 4.94 19.78
CA GLY A 183 -13.13 4.52 20.22
C GLY A 183 -13.04 3.00 20.38
N GLU A 184 -13.96 2.39 21.14
CA GLU A 184 -14.01 0.94 21.37
C GLU A 184 -14.24 0.16 20.07
N LYS A 185 -15.25 0.56 19.28
CA LYS A 185 -15.57 -0.09 18.01
C LYS A 185 -14.41 -0.02 17.03
N SER A 186 -13.75 1.14 16.90
CA SER A 186 -12.61 1.31 15.99
C SER A 186 -11.41 0.48 16.42
N LEU A 187 -11.14 0.40 17.74
CA LEU A 187 -10.05 -0.42 18.27
C LEU A 187 -10.26 -1.92 17.99
N LEU A 188 -11.49 -2.43 18.11
CA LEU A 188 -11.81 -3.83 17.77
C LEU A 188 -11.57 -4.13 16.28
N ARG A 189 -11.89 -3.18 15.40
CA ARG A 189 -11.65 -3.32 13.96
C ARG A 189 -10.17 -3.26 13.61
N LEU A 190 -9.43 -2.32 14.19
CA LEU A 190 -7.98 -2.21 14.04
C LEU A 190 -7.26 -3.46 14.57
N LYS A 191 -7.76 -4.03 15.67
CA LYS A 191 -7.28 -5.32 16.17
C LYS A 191 -7.50 -6.45 15.17
N SER A 192 -8.65 -6.51 14.50
CA SER A 192 -8.90 -7.53 13.48
C SER A 192 -7.93 -7.42 12.29
N ILE A 193 -7.58 -6.19 11.89
CA ILE A 193 -6.55 -5.92 10.87
C ILE A 193 -5.16 -6.35 11.37
N SER A 194 -4.84 -6.05 12.63
CA SER A 194 -3.55 -6.40 13.24
C SER A 194 -3.40 -7.92 13.39
N ASP A 195 -4.44 -8.62 13.85
CA ASP A 195 -4.48 -10.08 13.96
C ASP A 195 -4.33 -10.74 12.57
N TRP A 196 -4.95 -10.15 11.54
CA TRP A 196 -4.74 -10.58 10.15
C TRP A 196 -3.28 -10.37 9.73
N ALA A 197 -2.71 -9.19 9.97
CA ALA A 197 -1.33 -8.86 9.60
C ALA A 197 -0.33 -9.80 10.28
N GLN A 198 -0.55 -10.13 11.56
CA GLN A 198 0.25 -11.09 12.30
C GLN A 198 0.26 -12.47 11.64
N ARG A 199 -0.90 -12.99 11.21
CA ARG A 199 -0.99 -14.27 10.50
C ARG A 199 -0.26 -14.27 9.17
N GLN A 200 -0.04 -13.10 8.57
CA GLN A 200 0.70 -12.95 7.32
C GLN A 200 2.20 -12.63 7.52
N GLY A 201 2.67 -12.48 8.76
CA GLY A 201 4.05 -12.08 9.07
C GLY A 201 4.33 -10.58 8.91
N LEU A 202 3.29 -9.74 9.00
CA LEU A 202 3.35 -8.28 8.83
C LEU A 202 3.12 -7.51 10.14
N GLU A 203 3.28 -8.16 11.30
CA GLU A 203 3.00 -7.60 12.63
C GLU A 203 3.75 -6.28 12.88
N LEU A 204 5.06 -6.24 12.60
CA LEU A 204 5.90 -5.07 12.85
C LEU A 204 5.46 -3.86 12.01
N ALA A 205 5.06 -4.09 10.76
CA ALA A 205 4.56 -3.05 9.88
C ALA A 205 3.21 -2.52 10.37
N SER A 206 2.29 -3.42 10.75
CA SER A 206 0.99 -3.07 11.31
C SER A 206 1.14 -2.21 12.57
N ASP A 207 1.95 -2.66 13.54
CA ASP A 207 2.15 -1.96 14.81
C ASP A 207 2.79 -0.57 14.62
N CYS A 208 3.76 -0.48 13.72
CA CYS A 208 4.46 0.77 13.42
C CYS A 208 3.56 1.82 12.76
N HIS A 209 2.75 1.38 11.79
CA HIS A 209 1.97 2.30 10.93
C HIS A 209 0.57 2.59 11.48
N LEU A 210 -0.05 1.69 12.25
CA LEU A 210 -1.36 1.92 12.90
C LEU A 210 -1.27 2.60 14.27
N THR A 211 -0.06 2.96 14.74
CA THR A 211 0.12 3.47 16.10
C THR A 211 -0.74 4.69 16.41
N LYS A 212 -0.81 5.71 15.53
CA LYS A 212 -1.47 6.99 15.86
C LYS A 212 -2.97 6.79 16.04
N VAL A 213 -3.60 6.03 15.16
CA VAL A 213 -5.03 5.78 15.24
C VAL A 213 -5.39 4.88 16.43
N ASN A 214 -4.56 3.88 16.74
CA ASN A 214 -4.69 3.09 17.97
C ASN A 214 -4.62 3.98 19.22
N GLN A 215 -3.66 4.91 19.27
CA GLN A 215 -3.51 5.86 20.37
C GLN A 215 -4.74 6.78 20.53
N ILE A 216 -5.30 7.31 19.44
CA ILE A 216 -6.55 8.09 19.51
C ILE A 216 -7.72 7.23 20.00
N CYS A 217 -7.87 6.01 19.50
CA CYS A 217 -8.97 5.14 19.93
C CYS A 217 -8.88 4.79 21.42
N LEU A 218 -7.67 4.54 21.92
CA LEU A 218 -7.41 4.35 23.36
C LEU A 218 -7.68 5.64 24.14
N LEU A 219 -7.28 6.79 23.62
CA LEU A 219 -7.58 8.09 24.21
C LEU A 219 -9.10 8.28 24.34
N LEU A 220 -9.90 7.99 23.30
CA LEU A 220 -11.36 8.12 23.35
C LEU A 220 -12.02 7.24 24.42
N GLN A 221 -11.42 6.09 24.72
CA GLN A 221 -11.92 5.14 25.72
C GLN A 221 -11.48 5.46 27.16
N SER A 222 -10.41 6.23 27.31
CA SER A 222 -9.79 6.42 28.62
C SER A 222 -10.56 7.42 29.49
N PRO A 223 -10.62 7.21 30.82
CA PRO A 223 -11.25 8.16 31.74
C PRO A 223 -10.52 9.52 31.71
N LYS A 224 -11.28 10.60 31.91
CA LYS A 224 -10.81 12.00 31.95
C LYS A 224 -11.50 12.73 33.11
N ARG A 225 -11.56 12.08 34.28
CA ARG A 225 -12.34 12.60 35.41
C ARG A 225 -11.53 13.58 36.23
N ASP A 226 -10.22 13.37 36.31
CA ASP A 226 -9.30 14.24 37.03
C ASP A 226 -7.97 14.43 36.29
N VAL A 227 -7.09 15.25 36.88
CA VAL A 227 -5.77 15.56 36.34
C VAL A 227 -4.85 14.33 36.36
N HIS A 228 -5.06 13.39 37.28
CA HIS A 228 -4.26 12.18 37.38
C HIS A 228 -4.55 11.23 36.20
N ASP A 229 -5.82 11.06 35.85
CA ASP A 229 -6.25 10.32 34.65
C ASP A 229 -5.59 10.88 33.39
N VAL A 230 -5.59 12.22 33.25
CA VAL A 230 -4.98 12.90 32.10
C VAL A 230 -3.46 12.75 32.09
N GLN A 231 -2.79 12.82 33.25
CA GLN A 231 -1.35 12.60 33.36
C GLN A 231 -0.94 11.17 33.03
N GLN A 232 -1.71 10.17 33.45
CA GLN A 232 -1.48 8.77 33.08
C GLN A 232 -1.65 8.54 31.56
N LEU A 233 -2.62 9.22 30.94
CA LEU A 233 -2.82 9.13 29.50
C LEU A 233 -1.65 9.68 28.69
N ILE A 234 -1.14 10.85 29.09
CA ILE A 234 -0.04 11.53 28.42
C ILE A 234 1.28 10.73 28.57
N SER A 235 1.49 10.14 29.75
CA SER A 235 2.72 9.37 30.04
C SER A 235 2.76 8.00 29.38
N ASN A 236 1.61 7.33 29.19
CA ASN A 236 1.58 5.95 28.69
C ASN A 236 1.27 5.82 27.19
N ASN A 237 0.53 6.75 26.57
CA ASN A 237 -0.15 6.45 25.30
C ASN A 237 -0.12 7.55 24.20
N THR A 238 0.61 8.67 24.34
CA THR A 238 0.49 9.80 23.38
C THR A 238 1.80 10.28 22.74
N PHE A 239 2.86 9.48 22.69
CA PHE A 239 4.16 9.93 22.13
C PHE A 239 4.13 10.30 20.63
N LYS A 240 3.14 9.86 19.84
CA LYS A 240 3.00 10.21 18.41
C LYS A 240 1.86 11.19 18.12
N LEU A 241 1.16 11.68 19.15
CA LEU A 241 0.11 12.69 19.03
C LEU A 241 0.69 14.04 19.44
N ASN A 242 0.75 14.99 18.51
CA ASN A 242 1.26 16.32 18.80
C ASN A 242 0.25 17.11 19.64
N SER A 243 0.73 17.87 20.63
CA SER A 243 -0.08 18.88 21.32
C SER A 243 -0.19 20.11 20.43
N ILE A 244 -1.28 20.24 19.67
CA ILE A 244 -1.63 21.52 19.02
C ILE A 244 -2.58 22.27 19.94
#